data_AF-A0A355SUV7-F1
#
_entry.id   AF-A0A355SUV7-F1
#
_cell.length_a   1.000
_cell.length_b   1.000
_cell.length_c   1.000
_cell.angle_alpha   90.00
_cell.angle_beta   90.00
_cell.angle_gamma   90.00
#
_symmetry.space_group_name_H-M   'P 1'
#
loop_
_entity.id
_entity.type
_entity.pdbx_description
1 polymer ?
#
loop_
_entity_poly.entity_id
_entity_poly.type
_entity_poly.pdbx_seq_one_letter_code
_entity_poly.pdbx_strand_id
1 'polypeptide(L)' 'MAELDEKWPENVTGKFYVDEQCIDCDLCRETAPDFFTRNEDGGYSFVHKQPESAEDIELCMEALEGCPVEAIGEDGED' A
#
# COMPACT_ATOMS: atom_id res chain seq x y z
N MET A 1 7.54 5.89 8.84
CA MET A 1 6.72 6.47 7.75
C MET A 1 7.33 6.05 6.44
N ALA A 2 6.49 5.81 5.44
CA ALA A 2 6.92 5.32 4.14
C ALA A 2 7.75 6.37 3.39
N GLU A 3 8.73 5.91 2.62
CA GLU A 3 9.62 6.75 1.82
C GLU A 3 9.29 6.57 0.33
N LEU A 4 8.86 7.66 -0.33
CA LEU A 4 8.42 7.63 -1.73
C LEU A 4 9.50 7.14 -2.71
N ASP A 5 10.78 7.43 -2.42
CA ASP A 5 11.93 7.00 -3.23
C ASP A 5 12.20 5.49 -3.12
N GLU A 6 11.72 4.86 -2.03
CA GLU A 6 11.87 3.43 -1.75
C GLU A 6 10.59 2.64 -2.07
N LYS A 7 9.67 3.19 -2.88
CA LYS A 7 8.46 2.46 -3.27
C LYS A 7 8.77 1.26 -4.17
N TRP A 8 8.05 0.15 -3.98
CA TRP A 8 8.14 -0.98 -4.91
C TRP A 8 7.69 -0.58 -6.33
N PRO A 9 8.37 -1.01 -7.40
CA PRO A 9 8.02 -0.65 -8.77
C PRO A 9 6.69 -1.24 -9.25
N GLU A 10 6.17 -2.26 -8.57
CA GLU A 10 4.88 -2.90 -8.82
C GLU A 10 3.69 -2.05 -8.36
N ASN A 11 3.91 -1.04 -7.51
CA ASN A 11 2.86 -0.09 -7.16
C ASN A 11 2.35 0.60 -8.43
N VAL A 12 1.03 0.61 -8.62
CA VAL A 12 0.43 1.46 -9.65
C VAL A 12 0.62 2.93 -9.29
N THR A 13 0.84 3.76 -10.30
CA THR A 13 0.92 5.22 -10.16
C THR A 13 -0.28 5.78 -9.41
N GLY A 14 -0.03 6.75 -8.52
CA GLY A 14 -1.06 7.46 -7.77
C GLY A 14 -0.69 7.68 -6.30
N LYS A 15 -1.72 8.07 -5.53
CA LYS A 15 -1.59 8.58 -4.15
C LYS A 15 -0.99 7.55 -3.19
N PHE A 16 -1.50 6.32 -3.18
CA PHE A 16 -1.08 5.31 -2.22
C PHE A 16 0.03 4.43 -2.79
N TYR A 17 1.00 4.05 -1.96
CA TYR A 17 2.08 3.13 -2.34
C TYR A 17 2.57 2.35 -1.12
N VAL A 18 3.25 1.24 -1.38
CA VAL A 18 4.00 0.48 -0.37
C VAL A 18 5.49 0.54 -0.67
N ASP A 19 6.31 0.77 0.34
CA ASP A 19 7.77 0.84 0.22
C ASP A 19 8.50 -0.44 0.67
N GLU A 20 9.82 -0.41 0.54
CA GLU A 20 10.73 -1.51 0.89
C GLU A 20 10.73 -1.85 2.39
N GLN A 21 10.11 -1.05 3.27
CA GLN A 21 9.96 -1.37 4.69
C GLN A 21 8.89 -2.45 4.94
N CYS A 22 8.11 -2.82 3.92
CA CYS A 22 7.09 -3.85 4.02
C CYS A 22 7.65 -5.19 4.54
N ILE A 23 7.00 -5.75 5.56
CA ILE A 23 7.38 -7.03 6.18
C ILE A 23 6.41 -8.17 5.87
N ASP A 24 5.53 -7.99 4.87
CA ASP A 24 4.55 -9.00 4.43
C ASP A 24 3.69 -9.58 5.58
N CYS A 25 3.11 -8.69 6.38
CA CYS A 25 2.28 -9.04 7.55
C CYS A 25 0.80 -9.28 7.21
N ASP A 26 0.43 -9.20 5.94
CA ASP A 26 -0.91 -9.42 5.37
C ASP A 26 -2.00 -8.40 5.73
N LEU A 27 -1.84 -7.60 6.80
CA LEU A 27 -2.89 -6.74 7.33
C LEU A 27 -3.52 -5.79 6.29
N CYS A 28 -2.71 -5.12 5.46
CA CYS A 28 -3.23 -4.25 4.40
C CYS A 28 -4.11 -4.98 3.38
N ARG A 29 -3.81 -6.25 3.10
CA ARG A 29 -4.58 -7.09 2.17
C ARG A 29 -5.84 -7.65 2.82
N GLU A 30 -5.87 -7.79 4.14
CA GLU A 30 -7.10 -8.13 4.87
C GLU A 30 -8.03 -6.92 5.00
N THR A 31 -7.49 -5.73 5.26
CA THR A 31 -8.25 -4.48 5.39
C THR A 31 -8.77 -3.96 4.05
N ALA A 32 -7.93 -3.95 3.02
CA ALA A 32 -8.20 -3.32 1.72
C ALA A 32 -7.81 -4.24 0.53
N PRO A 33 -8.41 -5.45 0.42
CA PRO A 33 -8.02 -6.49 -0.55
C PRO A 33 -8.15 -6.07 -2.02
N ASP A 34 -8.99 -5.09 -2.32
CA ASP A 34 -9.23 -4.62 -3.69
C ASP A 34 -8.14 -3.65 -4.19
N PHE A 35 -7.23 -3.21 -3.30
CA PHE A 35 -6.21 -2.20 -3.57
C PHE A 35 -4.79 -2.73 -3.30
N PHE A 36 -4.61 -3.56 -2.27
CA PHE A 36 -3.32 -4.14 -1.91
C PHE A 36 -3.24 -5.61 -2.30
N THR A 37 -2.16 -6.00 -2.97
CA THR A 37 -1.86 -7.39 -3.30
C THR A 37 -0.41 -7.72 -2.96
N ARG A 38 0.00 -8.96 -3.20
CA ARG A 38 1.31 -9.49 -2.82
C ARG A 38 2.17 -9.78 -4.04
N ASN A 39 3.45 -9.43 -3.96
CA ASN A 39 4.46 -9.99 -4.83
C ASN A 39 4.90 -11.36 -4.26
N GLU A 40 4.51 -12.44 -4.93
CA GLU A 40 4.73 -13.82 -4.47
C GLU A 40 6.22 -14.21 -4.42
N ASP A 41 7.04 -13.68 -5.34
CA ASP A 41 8.47 -13.97 -5.42
C ASP A 41 9.28 -13.13 -4.42
N GLY A 42 8.90 -11.86 -4.25
CA GLY A 42 9.58 -10.88 -3.42
C GLY A 42 9.19 -10.89 -1.94
N GLY A 43 7.99 -11.41 -1.62
CA GLY A 43 7.49 -11.46 -0.25
C GLY A 43 7.23 -10.07 0.33
N TYR A 44 6.46 -9.25 -0.38
CA TYR A 44 6.01 -7.92 0.06
C TYR A 44 4.65 -7.58 -0.54
N SER A 45 3.95 -6.62 0.07
CA SER A 45 2.72 -6.05 -0.49
C SER A 45 3.00 -4.86 -1.39
N PHE A 46 2.09 -4.59 -2.33
CA PHE A 46 2.08 -3.37 -3.14
C PHE A 46 0.65 -2.96 -3.51
N VAL A 47 0.47 -1.69 -3.88
CA VAL A 47 -0.81 -1.16 -4.36
C VAL A 47 -1.00 -1.54 -5.83
N HIS A 48 -1.99 -2.38 -6.15
CA HIS A 48 -2.28 -2.78 -7.54
C HIS A 48 -3.44 -2.00 -8.17
N LYS A 49 -4.18 -1.24 -7.36
CA LYS A 49 -5.27 -0.36 -7.78
C LYS A 49 -5.35 0.83 -6.82
N GLN A 50 -5.53 2.04 -7.34
CA GLN A 50 -5.80 3.22 -6.52
C GLN A 50 -7.30 3.31 -6.17
N PRO A 51 -7.66 3.79 -4.97
CA PRO A 51 -9.04 4.05 -4.60
C PRO A 51 -9.62 5.24 -5.37
N GLU A 52 -10.88 5.15 -5.78
CA GLU A 52 -11.56 6.19 -6.58
C GLU A 52 -12.73 6.85 -5.85
N SER A 53 -13.34 6.16 -4.87
CA SER A 53 -14.44 6.67 -4.06
C SER A 53 -13.99 7.04 -2.64
N ALA A 54 -14.81 7.83 -1.93
CA ALA A 54 -14.52 8.19 -0.54
C ALA A 54 -14.44 6.95 0.37
N GLU A 55 -15.33 5.98 0.18
CA GLU A 55 -15.36 4.73 0.95
C GLU A 55 -14.08 3.91 0.71
N ASP A 56 -13.61 3.86 -0.54
CA ASP A 56 -12.37 3.16 -0.89
C ASP A 56 -11.13 3.85 -0.29
N ILE A 57 -11.13 5.18 -0.27
CA ILE A 57 -10.06 5.96 0.35
C ILE A 57 -10.04 5.68 1.86
N GLU A 58 -11.18 5.63 2.53
CA GLU A 58 -11.26 5.28 3.96
C GLU A 58 -10.66 3.89 4.24
N LEU A 59 -10.92 2.89 3.39
CA LEU A 59 -10.30 1.56 3.52
C LEU A 59 -8.77 1.61 3.35
N CYS A 60 -8.27 2.36 2.37
CA CYS A 60 -6.83 2.51 2.15
C CYS A 60 -6.15 3.29 3.30
N MET A 61 -6.83 4.28 3.87
CA MET A 61 -6.37 5.00 5.06
C MET A 61 -6.33 4.08 6.28
N GLU A 62 -7.34 3.23 6.49
CA GLU A 62 -7.33 2.24 7.58
C GLU A 62 -6.15 1.26 7.43
N ALA A 63 -5.87 0.79 6.21
CA ALA A 63 -4.72 -0.06 5.93
C ALA A 63 -3.39 0.67 6.23
N LEU A 64 -3.29 1.96 5.85
CA LEU A 64 -2.13 2.82 6.14
C LEU A 64 -1.90 2.96 7.64
N GLU A 65 -2.93 3.34 8.39
CA GLU A 65 -2.87 3.51 9.85
C GLU A 65 -2.61 2.19 10.59
N GLY A 66 -3.07 1.08 10.02
CA GLY A 66 -2.87 -0.26 10.56
C GLY A 66 -1.46 -0.82 10.34
N CYS A 67 -0.69 -0.30 9.38
CA CYS A 67 0.58 -0.89 8.98
C CYS A 67 1.60 -0.87 10.14
N PRO A 68 2.05 -2.04 10.66
CA PRO A 68 2.85 -2.11 11.89
C PRO A 68 4.26 -1.52 11.74
N VAL A 69 4.71 -1.32 10.51
CA VAL A 69 6.02 -0.76 10.14
C VAL A 69 5.88 0.54 9.35
N GLU A 70 4.66 1.09 9.26
CA GLU A 70 4.37 2.34 8.54
C GLU A 70 4.86 2.36 7.08
N ALA A 71 4.87 1.20 6.41
CA ALA A 71 5.38 1.02 5.04
C ALA A 71 4.41 1.48 3.94
N ILE A 72 3.28 2.07 4.31
CA ILE A 72 2.26 2.55 3.35
C ILE A 72 2.27 4.08 3.38
N GLY A 73 2.49 4.69 2.22
CA GLY A 73 2.46 6.14 2.05
C GLY A 73 1.20 6.60 1.31
N GLU A 74 0.87 7.89 1.47
CA GLU A 74 -0.26 8.54 0.78
C GLU A 74 0.14 9.82 0.02
N ASP A 75 1.43 10.11 -0.05
CA ASP A 75 2.04 11.25 -0.73
C ASP A 75 2.57 10.90 -2.12
N GLY A 76 2.12 9.77 -2.69
CA GLY A 76 2.47 9.35 -4.04
C GLY A 76 1.98 10.33 -5.10
N GLU A 77 2.81 10.53 -6.12
CA GLU A 77 2.53 11.42 -7.25
C GLU A 77 2.20 10.64 -8.53
N ASP A 78 1.47 11.30 -9.45
CA ASP A 78 1.12 10.80 -10.79
C ASP A 78 2.21 11.11 -11.83
#